data_AF-E4S5U3-F1
#
_entry.id   AF-E4S5U3-F1
#
_cell.length_a   1.000
_cell.length_b   1.000
_cell.length_c   1.000
_cell.angle_alpha   90.00
_cell.angle_beta   90.00
_cell.angle_gamma   90.00
#
_symmetry.space_group_name_H-M   'P 1'
#
loop_
_entity.id
_entity.type
_entity.pdbx_description
1 polymer ?
#
loop_
_entity_poly.entity_id
_entity_poly.type
_entity_poly.pdbx_seq_one_letter_code
_entity_poly.pdbx_strand_id
1 'polypeptide(L)' 'MIPGRKIRELRKSKGLSQREFAKLAGLSQSYISELENGIKTNPSLSVIKKISKALKVDIKVFIEEGEQ' A
#
# COMPACT_ATOMS: atom_id res chain seq x y z
N MET A 1 12.58 -0.42 1.01
CA MET A 1 11.67 0.74 0.87
C MET A 1 10.30 0.19 0.45
N ILE A 2 9.16 0.88 0.62
CA ILE A 2 7.90 0.37 0.02
C ILE A 2 7.72 0.97 -1.36
N PRO A 3 7.66 0.17 -2.43
CA PRO A 3 7.37 0.68 -3.75
C PRO A 3 5.89 1.08 -3.85
N GLY A 4 5.62 2.39 -3.73
CA GLY A 4 4.28 2.97 -3.91
C GLY A 4 3.62 2.57 -5.24
N ARG A 5 4.43 2.38 -6.30
CA ARG A 5 3.98 1.83 -7.59
C ARG A 5 3.38 0.43 -7.45
N LYS A 6 3.96 -0.45 -6.64
CA LYS A 6 3.47 -1.81 -6.42
C LYS A 6 2.10 -1.82 -5.75
N ILE A 7 1.90 -0.93 -4.77
CA ILE A 7 0.60 -0.74 -4.11
C ILE A 7 -0.45 -0.32 -5.15
N ARG A 8 -0.12 0.63 -6.02
CA ARG A 8 -1.01 1.11 -7.09
C ARG A 8 -1.39 -0.01 -8.06
N GLU A 9 -0.42 -0.81 -8.49
CA GLU A 9 -0.64 -1.96 -9.38
C GLU A 9 -1.57 -3.00 -8.75
N LEU A 10 -1.29 -3.41 -7.51
CA LEU A 10 -2.11 -4.39 -6.79
C LEU A 10 -3.52 -3.88 -6.49
N ARG A 11 -3.66 -2.58 -6.22
CA ARG A 11 -4.98 -1.96 -6.06
C ARG A 11 -5.76 -2.01 -7.37
N LYS A 12 -5.13 -1.61 -8.48
CA LYS A 12 -5.74 -1.60 -9.81
C LYS A 12 -6.09 -3.01 -10.29
N SER A 13 -5.26 -4.01 -10.04
CA SER A 13 -5.55 -5.41 -10.41
C SER A 13 -6.76 -5.99 -9.67
N LYS A 14 -7.14 -5.37 -8.55
CA LYS A 14 -8.37 -5.69 -7.79
C LYS A 14 -9.57 -4.84 -8.18
N GLY A 15 -9.44 -3.98 -9.18
CA GLY A 15 -10.50 -3.07 -9.62
C GLY A 15 -10.89 -2.00 -8.61
N LEU A 16 -10.05 -1.74 -7.60
CA LEU A 16 -10.37 -0.80 -6.53
C LEU A 16 -9.99 0.63 -6.90
N SER A 17 -10.87 1.59 -6.65
CA SER A 17 -10.51 3.01 -6.58
C SER A 17 -9.65 3.31 -5.35
N GLN A 18 -8.96 4.45 -5.33
CA GLN A 18 -8.21 4.87 -4.14
C GLN A 18 -9.12 5.08 -2.92
N ARG A 19 -10.35 5.55 -3.14
CA ARG A 19 -11.35 5.77 -2.07
C ARG A 19 -11.81 4.46 -1.45
N GLU A 20 -12.14 3.46 -2.28
CA GLU A 20 -12.52 2.13 -1.81
C GLU A 20 -11.37 1.45 -1.07
N PHE A 21 -10.17 1.53 -1.64
CA PHE A 21 -8.99 0.95 -1.01
C PHE A 21 -8.66 1.60 0.34
N ALA A 22 -8.74 2.93 0.42
CA ALA A 22 -8.55 3.67 1.66
C ALA A 22 -9.56 3.23 2.74
N LYS A 23 -10.83 3.05 2.38
CA LYS A 23 -11.87 2.53 3.28
C LYS A 23 -11.54 1.12 3.77
N LEU A 24 -11.11 0.23 2.87
CA LEU A 24 -10.72 -1.15 3.21
C LEU A 24 -9.49 -1.20 4.13
N ALA A 25 -8.51 -0.32 3.92
CA ALA A 25 -7.29 -0.22 4.72
C ALA A 25 -7.50 0.56 6.03
N GLY A 26 -8.63 1.25 6.21
CA GLY A 26 -8.84 2.16 7.35
C GLY A 26 -7.82 3.31 7.35
N LEU A 27 -7.60 3.91 6.18
CA LEU A 27 -6.72 5.04 5.91
C LEU A 27 -7.49 6.13 5.15
N SER A 28 -6.92 7.33 5.03
CA SER A 28 -7.50 8.38 4.18
C SER A 28 -7.14 8.17 2.71
N GLN A 29 -8.01 8.62 1.79
CA GLN A 29 -7.72 8.56 0.36
C GLN A 29 -6.47 9.39 -0.01
N SER A 30 -6.28 10.54 0.65
CA SER A 30 -5.08 11.37 0.49
C SER A 30 -3.82 10.60 0.85
N TYR A 31 -3.83 9.86 1.97
CA TYR A 31 -2.68 9.04 2.39
C TYR A 31 -2.35 7.95 1.38
N ILE A 32 -3.37 7.27 0.83
CA ILE A 32 -3.17 6.29 -0.24
C ILE A 32 -2.54 6.95 -1.47
N SER A 33 -3.03 8.14 -1.87
CA SER A 33 -2.48 8.88 -3.01
C SER A 33 -1.02 9.27 -2.79
N GLU A 34 -0.69 9.83 -1.63
CA GLU A 34 0.69 10.20 -1.27
C GLU A 34 1.63 8.99 -1.30
N LEU A 35 1.16 7.84 -0.80
CA LEU A 35 1.92 6.60 -0.79
C LEU A 35 2.15 6.06 -2.21
N GLU A 36 1.11 6.03 -3.05
CA GLU A 36 1.19 5.55 -4.44
C GLU A 36 2.05 6.44 -5.34
N ASN A 37 2.11 7.74 -5.05
CA ASN A 37 2.91 8.71 -5.79
C ASN A 37 4.34 8.87 -5.23
N GLY A 38 4.70 8.14 -4.17
CA GLY A 38 6.04 8.21 -3.58
C GLY A 38 6.32 9.49 -2.79
N ILE A 39 5.29 10.28 -2.46
CA ILE A 39 5.41 11.42 -1.55
C ILE A 39 5.64 10.91 -0.12
N LYS A 40 4.95 9.82 0.24
CA LYS A 40 5.14 9.13 1.52
C LYS A 40 5.82 7.80 1.30
N THR A 41 7.03 7.64 1.82
CA THR A 41 7.90 6.47 1.52
C THR A 41 8.19 5.60 2.74
N ASN A 42 7.87 6.09 3.95
CA ASN A 42 8.15 5.39 5.20
C ASN A 42 6.89 5.24 6.10
N PRO A 43 5.86 4.47 5.65
CA PRO A 43 4.71 4.17 6.49
C PRO A 43 5.10 3.25 7.66
N SER A 44 4.42 3.40 8.80
CA SER A 44 4.66 2.52 9.96
C SER A 44 4.24 1.08 9.67
N LEU A 45 4.81 0.10 10.37
CA LEU A 45 4.48 -1.32 10.20
C LEU A 45 2.97 -1.61 10.32
N SER A 46 2.25 -0.86 11.18
CA SER A 46 0.80 -0.94 11.30
C SER A 46 0.07 -0.58 10.01
N VAL A 47 0.52 0.48 9.32
CA VAL A 47 -0.02 0.87 8.02
C VAL A 47 0.26 -0.18 6.96
N ILE A 48 1.48 -0.75 6.95
CA ILE A 48 1.84 -1.81 5.99
C ILE A 48 0.93 -3.03 6.19
N LYS A 49 0.71 -3.46 7.44
CA LYS A 49 -0.22 -4.56 7.76
C LYS A 49 -1.65 -4.28 7.29
N LYS A 50 -2.13 -3.05 7.47
CA LYS A 50 -3.46 -2.61 6.97
C LYS A 50 -3.54 -2.71 5.45
N ILE A 51 -2.53 -2.22 4.74
CA ILE A 51 -2.42 -2.26 3.27
C ILE A 51 -2.38 -3.70 2.76
N SER A 52 -1.52 -4.54 3.34
CA SER A 52 -1.40 -5.96 3.01
C SER A 52 -2.72 -6.70 3.22
N LYS A 53 -3.41 -6.46 4.34
CA LYS A 53 -4.73 -7.05 4.64
C LYS A 53 -5.80 -6.60 3.64
N ALA A 54 -5.85 -5.30 3.33
CA ALA A 54 -6.81 -4.75 2.38
C ALA A 54 -6.58 -5.24 0.94
N LEU A 55 -5.32 -5.45 0.56
CA LEU A 55 -4.94 -6.06 -0.71
C LEU A 55 -4.98 -7.59 -0.67
N LYS A 56 -5.22 -8.24 0.47
CA LYS A 56 -5.16 -9.71 0.60
C LYS A 56 -3.86 -10.30 0.02
N VAL A 57 -2.73 -9.68 0.33
CA VAL A 57 -1.39 -10.15 -0.05
C VAL A 57 -0.51 -10.24 1.19
N ASP A 58 0.54 -11.06 1.15
CA ASP A 58 1.51 -11.12 2.23
C ASP A 58 2.25 -9.78 2.36
N ILE A 59 2.58 -9.38 3.59
CA ILE A 59 3.37 -8.18 3.88
C ILE A 59 4.76 -8.25 3.22
N LYS A 60 5.30 -9.45 3.03
CA LYS A 60 6.56 -9.70 2.30
C LYS A 60 6.56 -9.16 0.88
N VAL A 61 5.40 -8.97 0.25
CA VAL A 61 5.30 -8.35 -1.08
C VAL A 61 5.77 -6.89 -1.08
N PHE A 62 5.74 -6.23 0.08
CA PHE A 62 6.15 -4.82 0.25
C PHE A 62 7.49 -4.66 0.96
N ILE A 63 7.98 -5.72 1.60
CA ILE A 63 9.30 -5.76 2.19
C ILE A 63 10.20 -6.27 1.08
N GLU A 64 10.86 -5.36 0.36
CA GLU A 64 12.05 -5.75 -0.40
C GLU A 64 12.97 -6.44 0.61
N GLU A 65 13.24 -7.75 0.42
CA GLU A 65 14.36 -8.39 1.07
C GLU A 65 15.56 -7.53 0.72
N GLY A 66 16.10 -6.84 1.72
CA GLY A 66 17.33 -6.09 1.53
C GLY A 66 18.34 -7.06 0.96
N GLU A 67 18.82 -6.74 -0.24
CA GLU A 67 20.12 -7.22 -0.69
C GLU A 67 21.09 -7.05 0.49
N GLN A 68 21.76 -8.15 0.81
CA GLN A 68 22.86 -8.18 1.74
C GLN A 68 24.04 -7.38 1.20
#